data_AF-A0A369LSC8-F1
#
_entry.id   AF-A0A369LSC8-F1
#
_cell.length_a   1.000
_cell.length_b   1.000
_cell.length_c   1.000
_cell.angle_alpha   90.00
_cell.angle_beta   90.00
_cell.angle_gamma   90.00
#
_symmetry.space_group_name_H-M   'P 1'
#
loop_
_entity.id
_entity.type
_entity.pdbx_description
1 polymer ?
#
loop_
_entity_poly.entity_id
_entity_poly.type
_entity_poly.pdbx_seq_one_letter_code
_entity_poly.pdbx_strand_id
1 'polypeptide(L)'
;MASRKPRRASGLSGQVAAVFIVALACLLVAVGLGVDASTAYSAKTGQEAVLEAVRQSSLGMANAVKYSENPGREARDEVVELLSDNGYSGAAEIWYAELPESESGASDRYAGVYVMLANDTPTTFLQLAGRDKLTAKSTAIWTIHPYSTGTVYRPANAGIGSLEATFEGGTVTGRKETASRLEDAPDDLVKAIRDESKAKAGSGHVDSGN
;
A
#
# COMPACT_ATOMS: atom_id res chain seq x y z
N MET A 1 7.51 25.29 78.85
CA MET A 1 6.92 24.20 78.04
C MET A 1 6.37 24.79 76.75
N ALA A 2 6.97 24.52 75.59
CA ALA A 2 6.46 24.98 74.30
C ALA A 2 5.91 23.77 73.52
N SER A 3 4.60 23.76 73.29
CA SER A 3 3.88 22.73 72.55
C SER A 3 4.21 22.84 71.05
N ARG A 4 4.91 21.85 70.51
CA ARG A 4 5.14 21.72 69.05
C ARG A 4 3.86 21.18 68.40
N LYS A 5 3.16 22.06 67.67
CA LYS A 5 2.03 21.71 66.81
C LYS A 5 2.50 20.77 65.68
N PRO A 6 1.80 19.64 65.40
CA PRO A 6 2.22 18.72 64.36
C PRO A 6 1.93 19.31 62.97
N ARG A 7 2.97 19.47 62.15
CA ARG A 7 2.85 19.74 60.70
C ARG A 7 2.30 18.48 60.02
N ARG A 8 0.98 18.26 60.08
CA ARG A 8 0.29 17.14 59.41
C ARG A 8 -0.42 17.53 58.10
N ALA A 9 -0.50 18.82 57.76
CA ALA A 9 -1.25 19.29 56.59
C ALA A 9 -0.44 19.41 55.29
N SER A 10 0.90 19.35 55.33
CA SER A 10 1.75 19.55 54.13
C SER A 10 1.96 18.30 53.29
N GLY A 11 1.70 17.10 53.84
CA GLY A 11 1.90 15.83 53.12
C GLY A 11 0.83 15.58 52.05
N LEU A 12 -0.43 15.94 52.35
CA LEU A 12 -1.55 15.72 51.45
C LEU A 12 -1.52 16.66 50.24
N SER A 13 -1.20 17.94 50.45
CA SER A 13 -1.10 18.94 49.37
C SER A 13 0.10 18.68 48.45
N GLY A 14 1.24 18.25 49.01
CA GLY A 14 2.42 17.87 48.23
C GLY A 14 2.19 16.61 47.40
N GLN A 15 1.50 15.61 47.95
CA GLN A 15 1.14 14.38 47.23
C GLN A 15 0.14 14.66 46.09
N VAL A 16 -0.87 15.49 46.32
CA VAL A 16 -1.83 15.90 45.27
C VAL A 16 -1.12 16.68 44.17
N ALA A 17 -0.20 17.60 44.51
CA ALA A 17 0.59 18.33 43.52
C ALA A 17 1.47 17.39 42.68
N ALA A 18 2.14 16.42 43.31
CA ALA A 18 2.96 15.44 42.59
C ALA A 18 2.12 14.58 41.61
N VAL A 19 0.96 14.08 42.06
CA VAL A 19 0.05 13.31 41.19
C VAL A 19 -0.46 14.18 40.04
N PHE A 20 -0.81 15.45 40.31
CA PHE A 20 -1.26 16.37 39.27
C PHE A 20 -0.18 16.63 38.22
N ILE A 21 1.07 16.85 38.64
CA ILE A 21 2.21 17.06 37.72
C ILE A 21 2.44 15.81 36.88
N VAL A 22 2.43 14.62 37.48
CA VAL A 22 2.60 13.36 36.75
C VAL A 22 1.46 13.15 35.76
N ALA A 23 0.21 13.38 36.17
CA ALA A 23 -0.95 13.27 35.30
C ALA A 23 -0.87 14.26 34.13
N LEU A 24 -0.47 15.51 34.39
CA LEU A 24 -0.28 16.53 33.36
C LEU A 24 0.84 16.15 32.40
N ALA A 25 1.96 15.63 32.90
CA ALA A 25 3.07 15.15 32.07
C ALA A 25 2.62 13.98 31.17
N CYS A 26 1.89 13.00 31.71
CA CYS A 26 1.30 11.92 30.91
C CYS A 26 0.35 12.44 29.83
N LEU A 27 -0.48 13.43 30.16
CA LEU A 27 -1.41 14.04 29.22
C LEU A 27 -0.68 14.78 28.09
N LEU A 28 0.38 15.53 28.41
CA LEU A 28 1.21 16.20 27.40
C LEU A 28 1.89 15.20 26.46
N VAL A 29 2.41 14.09 27.00
CA VAL A 29 2.98 12.99 26.19
C VAL A 29 1.92 12.38 25.28
N ALA A 30 0.73 12.09 25.81
CA ALA A 30 -0.36 11.51 25.02
C ALA A 30 -0.80 12.44 23.87
N VAL A 31 -0.91 13.75 24.13
CA VAL A 31 -1.22 14.75 23.09
C VAL A 31 -0.13 14.81 22.04
N GLY A 32 1.15 14.83 22.44
CA GLY A 32 2.28 14.86 21.51
C GLY A 32 2.33 13.64 20.59
N LEU A 33 2.14 12.45 21.16
CA LEU A 33 2.03 11.20 20.38
C LEU A 33 0.81 11.21 19.45
N GLY A 34 -0.30 11.80 19.89
CA GLY A 34 -1.50 11.97 19.08
C GLY A 34 -1.27 12.83 17.84
N VAL A 35 -0.47 13.90 17.94
CA VAL A 35 -0.10 14.76 16.80
C VAL A 35 0.72 13.98 15.78
N ASP A 36 1.81 13.32 16.20
CA ASP A 36 2.67 12.56 15.29
C ASP A 36 1.90 11.41 14.62
N ALA A 37 1.05 10.71 15.38
CA ALA A 37 0.17 9.68 14.83
C ALA A 37 -0.81 10.25 13.81
N SER A 38 -1.44 11.40 14.11
CA SER A 38 -2.38 12.05 13.20
C SER A 38 -1.72 12.39 11.86
N THR A 39 -0.50 12.93 11.87
CA THR A 39 0.24 13.24 10.64
C THR A 39 0.52 11.98 9.81
N ALA A 40 0.98 10.91 10.44
CA ALA A 40 1.21 9.63 9.77
C ALA A 40 -0.09 9.02 9.20
N TYR A 41 -1.19 9.12 9.94
CA TYR A 41 -2.51 8.67 9.47
C TYR A 41 -3.01 9.49 8.28
N SER A 42 -2.85 10.82 8.30
CA SER A 42 -3.21 11.66 7.16
C SER A 42 -2.42 11.31 5.90
N ALA A 43 -1.11 11.02 6.04
CA ALA A 43 -0.31 10.54 4.92
C ALA A 43 -0.82 9.20 4.38
N LYS A 44 -1.15 8.25 5.27
CA LYS A 44 -1.71 6.96 4.89
C LYS A 44 -3.04 7.10 4.14
N THR A 45 -3.96 7.92 4.64
CA THR A 45 -5.24 8.20 3.97
C THR A 45 -5.05 8.86 2.61
N GLY A 46 -4.09 9.77 2.48
CA GLY A 46 -3.71 10.35 1.18
C GLY A 46 -3.22 9.29 0.20
N GLN A 47 -2.36 8.36 0.64
CA GLN A 47 -1.91 7.24 -0.19
C GLN A 47 -3.07 6.33 -0.61
N GLU A 48 -4.00 6.01 0.29
CA GLU A 48 -5.17 5.18 0.00
C GLU A 48 -6.09 5.83 -1.05
N ALA A 49 -6.29 7.16 -0.97
CA ALA A 49 -7.07 7.90 -1.97
C ALA A 49 -6.40 7.86 -3.35
N VAL A 50 -5.08 8.04 -3.42
CA VAL A 50 -4.32 7.95 -4.68
C VAL A 50 -4.38 6.53 -5.24
N LEU A 51 -4.20 5.50 -4.41
CA LEU A 51 -4.28 4.11 -4.84
C LEU A 51 -5.64 3.74 -5.41
N GLU A 52 -6.73 4.21 -4.79
CA GLU A 52 -8.08 3.98 -5.31
C GLU A 52 -8.29 4.69 -6.65
N ALA A 53 -7.80 5.92 -6.82
CA ALA A 53 -7.86 6.62 -8.10
C ALA A 53 -7.09 5.88 -9.20
N VAL A 54 -5.86 5.43 -8.90
CA VAL A 54 -5.03 4.63 -9.82
C VAL A 54 -5.75 3.33 -10.20
N ARG A 55 -6.29 2.60 -9.21
CA ARG A 55 -7.02 1.36 -9.43
C ARG A 55 -8.22 1.59 -10.36
N GLN A 56 -9.05 2.59 -10.08
CA GLN A 56 -10.23 2.88 -10.89
C GLN A 56 -9.88 3.23 -12.34
N SER A 57 -8.83 4.05 -12.55
CA SER A 57 -8.36 4.40 -13.89
C SER A 57 -7.83 3.17 -14.63
N SER A 58 -6.99 2.35 -13.99
CA SER A 58 -6.38 1.17 -14.64
C SER A 58 -7.39 0.14 -15.19
N LEU A 59 -8.61 0.08 -14.62
CA LEU A 59 -9.68 -0.79 -15.12
C LEU A 59 -10.18 -0.39 -16.52
N GLY A 60 -10.17 0.92 -16.84
CA GLY A 60 -10.54 1.42 -18.17
C GLY A 60 -9.50 1.11 -19.24
N MET A 61 -8.25 0.93 -18.81
CA MET A 61 -7.07 0.84 -19.68
C MET A 61 -6.52 -0.59 -19.81
N ALA A 62 -7.11 -1.57 -19.11
CA ALA A 62 -6.79 -3.00 -19.22
C ALA A 62 -6.78 -3.56 -20.67
N ASN A 63 -7.45 -2.89 -21.61
CA ASN A 63 -7.39 -3.21 -23.03
C ASN A 63 -6.04 -2.92 -23.69
N ALA A 64 -5.28 -1.93 -23.22
CA ALA A 64 -3.94 -1.62 -23.73
C ALA A 64 -2.94 -2.73 -23.34
N VAL A 65 -3.03 -3.22 -22.10
CA VAL A 65 -2.24 -4.35 -21.59
C VAL A 65 -2.56 -5.64 -22.35
N LYS A 66 -3.83 -5.85 -22.76
CA LYS A 66 -4.27 -7.08 -23.44
C LYS A 66 -3.49 -7.39 -24.72
N TYR A 67 -3.14 -6.37 -25.50
CA TYR A 67 -2.52 -6.51 -26.83
C TYR A 67 -1.05 -6.04 -26.88
N SER A 68 -0.48 -5.64 -25.75
CA SER A 68 0.91 -5.20 -25.68
C SER A 68 1.89 -6.37 -25.87
N GLU A 69 3.01 -6.09 -26.56
CA GLU A 69 4.15 -7.02 -26.68
C GLU A 69 4.87 -7.22 -25.34
N ASN A 70 4.76 -6.27 -24.42
CA ASN A 70 5.28 -6.35 -23.06
C ASN A 70 4.23 -5.82 -22.05
N PRO A 71 3.23 -6.64 -21.72
CA PRO A 71 2.07 -6.23 -20.93
C PRO A 71 2.46 -5.80 -19.51
N GLY A 72 3.47 -6.44 -18.93
CA GLY A 72 3.96 -6.07 -17.61
C GLY A 72 4.69 -4.73 -17.57
N ARG A 73 5.45 -4.38 -18.62
CA ARG A 73 6.03 -3.03 -18.72
C ARG A 73 4.93 -1.99 -18.87
N GLU A 74 4.01 -2.20 -19.80
CA GLU A 74 2.89 -1.28 -20.05
C GLU A 74 2.08 -1.01 -18.78
N ALA A 75 1.67 -2.07 -18.06
CA ALA A 75 0.89 -1.94 -16.84
C ALA A 75 1.63 -1.14 -15.75
N ARG A 76 2.95 -1.33 -15.61
CA ARG A 76 3.74 -0.58 -14.62
C ARG A 76 3.95 0.87 -15.04
N ASP A 77 4.19 1.12 -16.34
CA ASP A 77 4.34 2.46 -16.90
C ASP A 77 3.07 3.29 -16.72
N GLU A 78 1.91 2.67 -16.96
CA GLU A 78 0.62 3.31 -16.75
C GLU A 78 0.37 3.68 -15.29
N VAL A 79 0.70 2.80 -14.34
CA VAL A 79 0.62 3.13 -12.91
C VAL A 79 1.52 4.31 -12.56
N VAL A 80 2.73 4.39 -13.13
CA VAL A 80 3.63 5.53 -12.92
C VAL A 80 3.02 6.83 -13.46
N GLU A 81 2.39 6.80 -14.63
CA GLU A 81 1.70 7.95 -15.21
C GLU A 81 0.53 8.40 -14.32
N LEU A 82 -0.32 7.46 -13.88
CA LEU A 82 -1.44 7.75 -12.99
C LEU A 82 -0.99 8.31 -11.63
N LEU A 83 0.11 7.81 -11.07
CA LEU A 83 0.69 8.38 -9.84
C LEU A 83 1.23 9.80 -10.07
N SER A 84 1.80 10.05 -11.25
CA SER A 84 2.30 11.36 -11.66
C SER A 84 1.16 12.37 -11.79
N ASP A 85 0.08 11.98 -12.47
CA ASP A 85 -1.13 12.80 -12.68
C ASP A 85 -1.85 13.13 -11.37
N ASN A 86 -1.79 12.23 -10.39
CA ASN A 86 -2.32 12.46 -9.04
C ASN A 86 -1.37 13.28 -8.14
N GLY A 87 -0.22 13.73 -8.66
CA GLY A 87 0.73 14.56 -7.91
C GLY A 87 1.39 13.83 -6.74
N TYR A 88 1.52 12.50 -6.81
CA TYR A 88 2.04 11.69 -5.71
C TYR A 88 3.48 12.10 -5.32
N SER A 89 3.81 11.99 -4.04
CA SER A 89 5.15 12.23 -3.50
C SER A 89 5.54 11.11 -2.54
N GLY A 90 6.70 10.51 -2.76
CA GLY A 90 7.16 9.34 -2.02
C GLY A 90 7.73 8.25 -2.92
N ALA A 91 7.90 7.06 -2.37
CA ALA A 91 8.34 5.87 -3.08
C ALA A 91 7.12 5.02 -3.47
N ALA A 92 7.14 4.48 -4.68
CA ALA A 92 6.21 3.47 -5.14
C ALA A 92 6.96 2.20 -5.53
N GLU A 93 6.41 1.05 -5.16
CA GLU A 93 6.82 -0.26 -5.66
C GLU A 93 5.64 -0.86 -6.42
N ILE A 94 5.85 -1.13 -7.71
CA ILE A 94 4.80 -1.54 -8.63
C ILE A 94 5.20 -2.89 -9.21
N TRP A 95 4.38 -3.90 -8.97
CA TRP A 95 4.59 -5.25 -9.47
C TRP A 95 3.55 -5.60 -10.52
N TYR A 96 3.99 -6.35 -11.52
CA TYR A 96 3.11 -7.06 -12.44
C TYR A 96 3.47 -8.54 -12.45
N ALA A 97 2.45 -9.38 -12.42
CA ALA A 97 2.58 -10.82 -12.52
C ALA A 97 1.45 -11.42 -13.37
N GLU A 98 1.72 -12.53 -14.04
CA GLU A 98 0.76 -13.27 -14.86
C GLU A 98 0.94 -14.77 -14.64
N LEU A 99 -0.18 -15.53 -14.61
CA LEU A 99 -0.12 -16.98 -14.53
C LEU A 99 0.40 -17.62 -15.83
N PRO A 100 1.21 -18.68 -15.72
CA PRO A 100 1.60 -19.46 -16.89
C PRO A 100 0.39 -20.19 -17.50
N GLU A 101 0.50 -20.55 -18.78
CA GLU A 101 -0.56 -21.25 -19.52
C GLU A 101 -0.93 -22.58 -18.87
N SER A 102 0.06 -23.24 -18.26
CA SER A 102 -0.14 -24.48 -17.50
C SER A 102 -1.08 -24.32 -16.31
N GLU A 103 -1.25 -23.10 -15.78
CA GLU A 103 -2.19 -22.79 -14.68
C GLU A 103 -3.49 -22.14 -15.19
N SER A 104 -3.43 -21.27 -16.21
CA SER A 104 -4.58 -20.49 -16.69
C SER A 104 -5.36 -21.13 -17.85
N GLY A 105 -4.77 -22.11 -18.54
CA GLY A 105 -5.28 -22.60 -19.82
C GLY A 105 -4.97 -21.67 -21.00
N ALA A 106 -5.27 -22.14 -22.21
CA ALA A 106 -4.95 -21.46 -23.47
C ALA A 106 -5.94 -20.33 -23.85
N SER A 107 -7.13 -20.34 -23.25
CA SER A 107 -8.23 -19.42 -23.60
C SER A 107 -8.34 -18.21 -22.66
N ASP A 108 -7.61 -18.21 -21.54
CA ASP A 108 -7.65 -17.14 -20.54
C ASP A 108 -6.24 -16.71 -20.13
N ARG A 109 -6.07 -15.42 -19.84
CA ARG A 109 -4.91 -14.86 -19.17
C ARG A 109 -5.37 -14.24 -17.86
N TYR A 110 -4.69 -14.61 -16.77
CA TYR A 110 -4.92 -14.02 -15.45
C TYR A 110 -3.64 -13.31 -15.05
N ALA A 111 -3.71 -11.98 -15.02
CA ALA A 111 -2.64 -11.12 -14.56
C ALA A 111 -3.10 -10.29 -13.37
N GLY A 112 -2.16 -9.61 -12.73
CA GLY A 112 -2.47 -8.68 -11.67
C GLY A 112 -1.37 -7.65 -11.49
N VAL A 113 -1.77 -6.55 -10.87
CA VAL A 113 -0.89 -5.46 -10.48
C VAL A 113 -0.98 -5.29 -8.98
N TYR A 114 0.19 -5.12 -8.35
CA TYR A 114 0.32 -4.74 -6.95
C TYR A 114 1.05 -3.40 -6.90
N VAL A 115 0.56 -2.48 -6.08
CA VAL A 115 1.19 -1.18 -5.84
C VAL A 115 1.32 -0.98 -4.35
N MET A 116 2.54 -0.70 -3.88
CA MET A 116 2.80 -0.17 -2.55
C MET A 116 3.28 1.27 -2.66
N LEU A 117 2.62 2.16 -1.94
CA LEU A 117 3.07 3.54 -1.75
C LEU A 117 3.69 3.69 -0.37
N ALA A 118 4.78 4.44 -0.28
CA ALA A 118 5.47 4.71 0.97
C ALA A 118 5.99 6.14 1.02
N ASN A 119 5.75 6.86 2.11
CA ASN A 119 6.38 8.15 2.35
C ASN A 119 6.73 8.33 3.83
N ASP A 120 7.84 9.03 4.07
CA ASP A 120 8.28 9.38 5.41
C ASP A 120 7.63 10.70 5.84
N THR A 121 6.92 10.67 6.96
CA THR A 121 6.39 11.86 7.64
C THR A 121 7.33 12.24 8.79
N PRO A 122 7.80 13.50 8.86
CA PRO A 122 8.60 13.96 9.98
C PRO A 122 7.77 13.94 11.26
N THR A 123 8.42 13.63 12.38
CA THR A 123 7.80 13.67 13.71
C THR A 123 8.26 14.89 14.50
N THR A 124 7.36 15.47 15.28
CA THR A 124 7.66 16.61 16.16
C THR A 124 8.02 16.15 17.57
N PHE A 125 7.22 15.24 18.15
CA PHE A 125 7.38 14.85 19.57
C PHE A 125 8.23 13.59 19.72
N LEU A 126 8.08 12.61 18.83
CA LEU A 126 8.89 11.38 18.82
C LEU A 126 10.38 11.65 18.53
N GLN A 127 10.71 12.81 17.96
CA GLN A 127 12.10 13.24 17.81
C GLN A 127 12.81 13.35 19.17
N LEU A 128 12.09 13.74 20.23
CA LEU A 128 12.62 13.77 21.60
C LEU A 128 13.00 12.37 22.12
N ALA A 129 12.42 11.33 21.53
CA ALA A 129 12.73 9.93 21.79
C ALA A 129 13.69 9.32 20.75
N GLY A 130 14.33 10.15 19.90
CA GLY A 130 15.30 9.72 18.89
C GLY A 130 14.69 9.10 17.64
N ARG A 131 13.39 9.30 17.39
CA ARG A 131 12.71 8.84 16.19
C ARG A 131 12.24 10.03 15.39
N ASP A 132 12.98 10.37 14.33
CA ASP A 132 12.75 11.60 13.54
C ASP A 132 11.60 11.50 12.52
N LYS A 133 11.17 10.28 12.19
CA LYS A 133 10.19 10.03 11.13
C LYS A 133 9.37 8.76 11.35
N LEU A 134 8.17 8.79 10.76
CA LEU A 134 7.28 7.65 10.62
C LEU A 134 7.06 7.38 9.13
N THR A 135 7.16 6.13 8.70
CA THR A 135 6.87 5.74 7.32
C THR A 135 5.42 5.28 7.23
N ALA A 136 4.59 6.01 6.49
CA ALA A 136 3.26 5.55 6.12
C ALA A 136 3.39 4.61 4.91
N LYS A 137 2.68 3.49 4.94
CA LYS A 137 2.60 2.54 3.82
C LYS A 137 1.16 2.14 3.55
N SER A 138 0.79 2.11 2.28
CA SER A 138 -0.50 1.66 1.79
C SER A 138 -0.30 0.82 0.53
N THR A 139 -1.16 -0.18 0.34
CA THR A 139 -1.05 -1.15 -0.75
C THR A 139 -2.37 -1.33 -1.45
N ALA A 140 -2.36 -1.52 -2.76
CA ALA A 140 -3.53 -1.93 -3.54
C ALA A 140 -3.16 -3.06 -4.50
N ILE A 141 -4.12 -3.96 -4.73
CA ILE A 141 -3.99 -5.11 -5.63
C ILE A 141 -5.23 -5.21 -6.48
N TRP A 142 -5.06 -5.33 -7.78
CA TRP A 142 -6.15 -5.63 -8.70
C TRP A 142 -5.72 -6.65 -9.75
N THR A 143 -6.68 -7.43 -10.22
CA THR A 143 -6.50 -8.45 -11.24
C THR A 143 -6.92 -7.91 -12.60
N ILE A 144 -6.25 -8.37 -13.65
CA ILE A 144 -6.53 -8.05 -15.04
C ILE A 144 -6.89 -9.37 -15.72
N HIS A 145 -8.14 -9.48 -16.17
CA HIS A 145 -8.66 -10.66 -16.85
C HIS A 145 -9.18 -10.30 -18.26
N PRO A 146 -8.31 -10.33 -19.28
CA PRO A 146 -8.73 -10.17 -20.66
C PRO A 146 -9.37 -11.46 -21.18
N TYR A 147 -10.70 -11.54 -21.15
CA TYR A 147 -11.46 -12.66 -21.74
C TYR A 147 -11.32 -12.72 -23.28
N SER A 148 -11.34 -13.93 -23.84
CA SER A 148 -11.41 -14.20 -25.27
C SER A 148 -12.29 -15.42 -25.55
N THR A 149 -12.99 -15.42 -26.70
CA THR A 149 -13.78 -16.58 -27.17
C THR A 149 -12.93 -17.66 -27.85
N GLY A 150 -11.61 -17.46 -27.95
CA GLY A 150 -10.62 -18.40 -28.49
C GLY A 150 -9.24 -18.18 -27.87
N THR A 151 -8.20 -18.83 -28.41
CA THR A 151 -6.83 -18.75 -27.86
C THR A 151 -6.37 -17.29 -27.72
N VAL A 152 -5.92 -16.92 -26.52
CA VAL A 152 -5.48 -15.54 -26.23
C VAL A 152 -4.05 -15.38 -26.69
N TYR A 153 -3.74 -14.23 -27.32
CA TYR A 153 -2.36 -13.85 -27.60
C TYR A 153 -1.56 -13.74 -26.30
N ARG A 154 -0.48 -14.52 -26.21
CA ARG A 154 0.47 -14.53 -25.09
C ARG A 154 1.85 -14.15 -25.61
N PRO A 155 2.43 -13.02 -25.17
CA PRO A 155 3.78 -12.65 -25.56
C PRO A 155 4.79 -13.63 -24.96
N ALA A 156 5.92 -13.84 -25.65
CA ALA A 156 6.98 -14.73 -25.19
C ALA A 156 7.59 -14.28 -23.84
N ASN A 157 7.48 -12.99 -23.53
CA ASN A 157 7.81 -12.42 -22.23
C ASN A 157 6.64 -11.54 -21.77
N ALA A 158 5.91 -11.98 -20.75
CA ALA A 158 4.83 -11.19 -20.15
C ALA A 158 5.34 -9.98 -19.34
N GLY A 159 6.67 -9.87 -19.15
CA GLY A 159 7.27 -8.76 -18.43
C GLY A 159 7.05 -8.82 -16.92
N ILE A 160 6.96 -10.02 -16.35
CA ILE A 160 6.83 -10.23 -14.90
C ILE A 160 7.99 -9.55 -14.17
N GLY A 161 7.68 -8.83 -13.11
CA GLY A 161 8.69 -8.09 -12.35
C GLY A 161 8.15 -6.84 -11.68
N SER A 162 9.09 -6.07 -11.13
CA SER A 162 8.83 -4.87 -10.37
C SER A 162 9.41 -3.62 -11.01
N LEU A 163 8.83 -2.49 -10.64
CA LEU A 163 9.32 -1.16 -10.89
C LEU A 163 9.28 -0.39 -9.57
N GLU A 164 10.45 0.03 -9.11
CA GLU A 164 10.61 0.97 -8.02
C GLU A 164 10.69 2.38 -8.61
N ALA A 165 9.87 3.30 -8.12
CA ALA A 165 9.89 4.70 -8.54
C ALA A 165 9.84 5.64 -7.33
N THR A 166 10.51 6.78 -7.43
CA THR A 166 10.39 7.89 -6.46
C THR A 166 9.78 9.10 -7.14
N PHE A 167 8.92 9.80 -6.42
CA PHE A 167 8.15 10.93 -6.92
C PHE A 167 8.29 12.16 -6.03
N GLU A 168 8.33 13.33 -6.65
CA GLU A 168 8.22 14.65 -6.01
C GLU A 168 7.15 15.47 -6.74
N GLY A 169 5.99 15.64 -6.10
CA GLY A 169 4.86 16.39 -6.66
C GLY A 169 4.39 15.87 -8.02
N GLY A 170 4.38 14.55 -8.21
CA GLY A 170 4.07 13.89 -9.48
C GLY A 170 5.23 13.80 -10.46
N THR A 171 6.38 14.43 -10.18
CA THR A 171 7.58 14.28 -11.02
C THR A 171 8.34 13.03 -10.61
N VAL A 172 8.61 12.12 -11.56
CA VAL A 172 9.46 10.94 -11.34
C VAL A 172 10.91 11.38 -11.18
N THR A 173 11.52 11.13 -10.02
CA THR A 173 12.91 11.51 -9.69
C THR A 173 13.87 10.33 -9.73
N GLY A 174 13.35 9.10 -9.67
CA GLY A 174 14.13 7.88 -9.66
C GLY A 174 13.29 6.72 -10.16
N ARG A 175 13.93 5.79 -10.86
CA ARG A 175 13.28 4.61 -11.43
C ARG A 175 14.25 3.46 -11.54
N LYS A 176 13.79 2.26 -11.18
CA LYS A 176 14.53 1.01 -11.34
C LYS A 176 13.57 -0.13 -11.64
N GLU A 177 13.84 -0.83 -12.74
CA GLU A 177 13.08 -2.03 -13.12
C GLU A 177 13.86 -3.29 -12.76
N THR A 178 13.12 -4.31 -12.30
CA THR A 178 13.66 -5.63 -12.01
C THR A 178 12.78 -6.67 -12.69
N ALA A 179 13.35 -7.40 -13.65
CA ALA A 179 12.69 -8.57 -14.21
C ALA A 179 12.74 -9.72 -13.19
N SER A 180 11.60 -10.37 -12.98
CA SER A 180 11.44 -11.41 -11.97
C SER A 180 10.59 -12.55 -12.49
N ARG A 181 10.56 -13.67 -11.76
CA ARG A 181 9.64 -14.77 -12.05
C ARG A 181 8.38 -14.63 -11.19
N LEU A 182 7.35 -15.41 -11.50
CA LEU A 182 6.08 -15.39 -10.76
C LEU A 182 6.29 -15.76 -9.28
N GLU A 183 7.19 -16.69 -9.00
CA GLU A 183 7.55 -17.13 -7.65
C GLU A 183 8.26 -16.06 -6.81
N ASP A 184 8.80 -15.02 -7.45
CA ASP A 184 9.49 -13.92 -6.77
C ASP A 184 8.54 -12.73 -6.53
N ALA A 185 7.30 -12.78 -7.02
CA ALA A 185 6.29 -11.74 -6.85
C ALA A 185 5.64 -11.78 -5.45
N PRO A 186 5.04 -10.67 -4.97
CA PRO A 186 4.37 -10.63 -3.67
C PRO A 186 3.29 -11.72 -3.52
N ASP A 187 3.29 -12.43 -2.39
CA ASP A 187 2.36 -13.55 -2.14
C ASP A 187 0.89 -13.15 -2.31
N ASP A 188 0.52 -11.97 -1.81
CA ASP A 188 -0.85 -11.46 -1.91
C ASP A 188 -1.26 -11.20 -3.37
N LEU A 189 -0.32 -10.78 -4.23
CA LEU A 189 -0.57 -10.60 -5.65
C LEU A 189 -0.82 -11.96 -6.32
N VAL A 190 0.09 -12.91 -6.11
CA VAL A 190 -0.02 -14.25 -6.70
C VAL A 190 -1.31 -14.94 -6.24
N LYS A 191 -1.66 -14.78 -4.95
CA LYS A 191 -2.92 -15.27 -4.39
C LYS A 191 -4.12 -14.65 -5.08
N ALA A 192 -4.16 -13.32 -5.22
CA ALA A 192 -5.28 -12.63 -5.87
C ALA A 192 -5.50 -13.12 -7.31
N ILE A 193 -4.43 -13.29 -8.09
CA ILE A 193 -4.52 -13.77 -9.47
C ILE A 193 -5.04 -15.22 -9.52
N ARG A 194 -4.56 -16.10 -8.62
CA ARG A 194 -5.01 -17.49 -8.54
C ARG A 194 -6.46 -17.62 -8.07
N ASP A 195 -6.88 -16.78 -7.14
CA ASP A 195 -8.26 -16.78 -6.65
C ASP A 195 -9.24 -16.33 -7.76
N GLU A 196 -8.87 -15.31 -8.54
CA GLU A 196 -9.65 -14.89 -9.73
C GLU A 196 -9.77 -16.02 -10.75
N SER A 197 -8.68 -16.73 -11.04
CA SER A 197 -8.67 -17.89 -11.94
C SER A 197 -9.60 -19.01 -11.46
N LYS A 198 -9.61 -19.31 -10.15
CA LYS A 198 -10.48 -20.35 -9.56
C LYS A 198 -11.94 -19.95 -9.51
N ALA A 199 -12.25 -18.69 -9.25
CA ALA A 199 -13.63 -18.19 -9.19
C ALA A 199 -14.38 -18.44 -10.51
N LYS A 200 -13.68 -18.36 -11.64
CA LYS A 200 -14.24 -18.70 -12.96
C LYS A 200 -14.39 -20.21 -13.19
N ALA A 201 -13.41 -21.03 -12.78
CA ALA A 201 -13.53 -22.48 -12.88
C ALA A 201 -14.78 -23.01 -12.13
N GLY A 202 -15.12 -22.43 -10.97
CA GLY A 202 -16.33 -22.78 -10.22
C GLY A 202 -17.64 -22.30 -10.84
N SER A 203 -17.62 -21.18 -11.59
CA SER A 203 -18.81 -20.66 -12.28
C SER A 203 -19.18 -21.44 -13.55
N GLY A 204 -18.30 -22.29 -14.07
CA GLY A 204 -18.54 -23.13 -15.25
C GLY A 204 -19.22 -24.47 -14.96
N HIS A 205 -19.52 -24.79 -13.70
CA HIS A 205 -20.11 -26.07 -13.28
C HIS A 205 -21.60 -25.97 -12.89
N VAL A 206 -22.35 -25.00 -13.42
CA VAL A 206 -23.81 -24.95 -13.24
C VAL A 206 -24.50 -25.68 -14.40
N ASP A 207 -24.80 -26.95 -14.14
CA ASP A 207 -25.87 -27.78 -14.70
C ASP A 207 -26.24 -27.61 -16.18
N SER A 208 -25.56 -28.35 -17.04
CA SER A 208 -26.21 -28.96 -18.20
C SER A 208 -26.88 -30.26 -17.75
N GLY A 209 -28.06 -30.14 -17.12
CA GLY A 209 -28.79 -31.28 -16.59
C GLY A 209 -30.23 -30.97 -16.20
N ASN A 210 -31.09 -30.67 -17.19
CA ASN A 210 -32.40 -31.32 -17.38
C ASN A 210 -33.01 -30.94 -18.73
#